data_AF-A0A942PTU3-F1
#
_entry.id   AF-A0A942PTU3-F1
#
_cell.length_a   1.000
_cell.length_b   1.000
_cell.length_c   1.000
_cell.angle_alpha   90.00
_cell.angle_beta   90.00
_cell.angle_gamma   90.00
#
_symmetry.space_group_name_H-M   'P 1'
#
loop_
_entity.id
_entity.type
_entity.pdbx_description
1 polymer ?
#
loop_
_entity_poly.entity_id
_entity_poly.type
_entity_poly.pdbx_seq_one_letter_code
_entity_poly.pdbx_strand_id
1 'polypeptide(L)'
;MTTHSLKKRFIYKLLGNFAALILGVVALAVVPRSLGPADFGRFEFLTANFNLVLNTLTLQLPAAYFNWISRKGHKENTDYASGVVFYQSILVIIGFAIFIAVAVLLGINDWIWPDIQPIYLWFALAFSSVTFLYQLCTYLADGRALTVGFEKARLFQNILKTVGILTLFIWGMLTLKYYFIVQASAILVTVLISMVWLAFRGAYSNRILYPWTFEKLARDEFHSFAIQYARPLMVTMLVGF
;
A
#
# COMPACT_ATOMS: atom_id res chain seq x y z
N MET A 1 14.03 8.93 24.28
CA MET A 1 14.04 8.44 22.88
C MET A 1 15.39 7.77 22.63
N THR A 2 15.45 6.45 22.48
CA THR A 2 16.71 5.75 22.19
C THR A 2 17.09 6.02 20.75
N THR A 3 18.06 6.91 20.54
CA THR A 3 18.69 7.20 19.24
C THR A 3 19.34 5.91 18.73
N HIS A 4 18.61 5.14 17.91
CA HIS A 4 19.22 4.04 17.18
C HIS A 4 20.19 4.63 16.15
N SER A 5 21.46 4.18 16.18
CA SER A 5 22.45 4.69 15.23
C SER A 5 22.04 4.37 13.80
N LEU A 6 22.39 5.26 12.86
CA LEU A 6 22.14 5.09 11.42
C LEU A 6 22.58 3.70 10.92
N LYS A 7 23.71 3.20 11.43
CA LYS A 7 24.24 1.86 11.14
C LYS A 7 23.24 0.75 11.47
N LYS A 8 22.57 0.84 12.63
CA LYS A 8 21.57 -0.15 13.05
C LYS A 8 20.34 -0.13 12.13
N ARG A 9 19.82 1.06 11.78
CA ARG A 9 18.70 1.22 10.83
C ARG A 9 19.02 0.62 9.47
N PHE A 10 20.23 0.86 8.95
CA PHE A 10 20.68 0.33 7.68
C PHE A 10 20.78 -1.20 7.68
N ILE A 11 21.40 -1.79 8.71
CA ILE A 11 21.54 -3.25 8.83
C ILE A 11 20.17 -3.95 8.87
N TYR A 12 19.20 -3.42 9.64
CA TYR A 12 17.86 -4.00 9.68
C TYR A 12 17.14 -3.92 8.33
N LYS A 13 17.29 -2.82 7.60
CA LYS A 13 16.70 -2.67 6.27
C LYS A 13 17.32 -3.64 5.25
N LEU A 14 18.64 -3.84 5.33
CA LEU A 14 19.35 -4.80 4.49
C LEU A 14 18.90 -6.24 4.77
N LEU A 15 18.90 -6.65 6.04
CA LEU A 15 18.46 -7.99 6.44
C LEU A 15 16.98 -8.24 6.11
N GLY A 16 16.13 -7.24 6.32
CA GLY A 16 14.71 -7.31 5.97
C GLY A 16 14.49 -7.52 4.47
N ASN A 17 15.21 -6.77 3.63
CA ASN A 17 15.15 -6.93 2.17
C ASN A 17 15.74 -8.26 1.71
N PHE A 18 16.83 -8.73 2.32
CA PHE A 18 17.43 -10.02 1.98
C PHE A 18 16.50 -11.20 2.31
N ALA A 19 15.86 -11.17 3.50
CA ALA A 19 14.85 -12.15 3.85
C ALA A 19 13.63 -12.08 2.91
N ALA A 20 13.19 -10.88 2.53
CA ALA A 20 12.10 -10.70 1.57
C ALA A 20 12.44 -11.30 0.20
N LEU A 21 13.70 -11.18 -0.25
CA LEU A 21 14.18 -11.77 -1.49
C LEU A 21 14.09 -13.29 -1.44
N ILE A 22 14.64 -13.93 -0.41
CA ILE A 22 14.60 -15.40 -0.26
C ILE A 22 13.16 -15.91 -0.27
N LEU A 23 12.29 -15.28 0.52
CA LEU A 23 10.87 -15.63 0.59
C LEU A 23 10.16 -15.40 -0.74
N GLY A 24 10.54 -14.35 -1.49
CA GLY A 24 10.06 -14.09 -2.84
C GLY A 24 10.44 -15.17 -3.84
N VAL A 25 11.68 -15.67 -3.78
CA VAL A 25 12.14 -16.78 -4.64
C VAL A 25 11.36 -18.06 -4.35
N VAL A 26 11.11 -18.38 -3.07
CA VAL A 26 10.26 -19.52 -2.69
C VAL A 26 8.85 -19.37 -3.26
N ALA A 27 8.25 -18.19 -3.14
CA ALA A 27 6.93 -17.93 -3.71
C ALA A 27 6.93 -18.07 -5.24
N LEU A 28 7.92 -17.54 -5.95
CA LEU A 28 8.03 -17.68 -7.42
C LEU A 28 8.24 -19.12 -7.88
N ALA A 29 8.84 -19.98 -7.05
CA ALA A 29 9.01 -21.40 -7.38
C ALA A 29 7.72 -22.21 -7.17
N VAL A 30 6.92 -21.87 -6.15
CA VAL A 30 5.72 -22.62 -5.76
C VAL A 30 4.48 -22.12 -6.50
N VAL A 31 4.26 -20.80 -6.52
CA VAL A 31 2.99 -20.20 -6.94
C VAL A 31 2.66 -20.48 -8.41
N PRO A 32 3.55 -20.26 -9.40
CA PRO A 32 3.22 -20.52 -10.81
C PRO A 32 2.98 -22.00 -11.11
N ARG A 33 3.64 -22.90 -10.37
CA ARG A 33 3.44 -24.36 -10.52
C ARG A 33 2.06 -24.80 -10.03
N SER A 34 1.55 -24.14 -9.00
CA SER A 34 0.29 -24.50 -8.36
C SER A 34 -0.93 -23.80 -8.96
N LEU A 35 -0.81 -22.50 -9.26
CA LEU A 35 -1.88 -21.74 -9.93
C LEU A 35 -1.95 -22.04 -11.43
N GLY A 36 -0.83 -22.45 -12.02
CA GLY A 36 -0.67 -22.48 -13.47
C GLY A 36 -0.41 -21.10 -14.08
N PRO A 37 0.06 -21.04 -15.32
CA PRO A 37 0.48 -19.79 -15.98
C PRO A 37 -0.68 -18.81 -16.22
N ALA A 38 -1.89 -19.31 -16.48
CA ALA A 38 -3.05 -18.46 -16.76
C ALA A 38 -3.50 -17.67 -15.51
N ASP A 39 -3.71 -18.35 -14.38
CA ASP A 39 -4.17 -17.70 -13.15
C ASP A 39 -3.07 -16.85 -12.50
N PHE A 40 -1.80 -17.27 -12.60
CA PHE A 40 -0.68 -16.43 -12.19
C PHE A 40 -0.58 -15.16 -13.06
N GLY A 41 -0.74 -15.29 -14.38
CA GLY A 41 -0.78 -14.15 -15.30
C GLY A 41 -1.92 -13.17 -14.99
N ARG A 42 -3.12 -13.68 -14.69
CA ARG A 42 -4.27 -12.87 -14.24
C ARG A 42 -3.97 -12.10 -12.97
N PHE A 43 -3.35 -12.74 -11.98
CA PHE A 43 -2.94 -12.08 -10.74
C PHE A 43 -1.97 -10.92 -11.01
N GLU A 44 -0.89 -11.17 -11.76
CA GLU A 44 0.11 -10.16 -12.07
C GLU A 44 -0.49 -8.99 -12.87
N PHE A 45 -1.29 -9.30 -13.90
CA PHE A 45 -1.98 -8.29 -14.70
C PHE A 45 -2.89 -7.39 -13.85
N LEU A 46 -3.73 -7.99 -13.01
CA LEU A 46 -4.67 -7.25 -12.16
C LEU A 46 -3.96 -6.40 -11.12
N THR A 47 -3.00 -6.98 -10.40
CA THR A 47 -2.29 -6.26 -9.34
C THR A 47 -1.43 -5.14 -9.90
N ALA A 48 -0.74 -5.35 -11.03
CA ALA A 48 0.03 -4.29 -11.68
C ALA A 48 -0.87 -3.15 -12.16
N ASN A 49 -1.96 -3.45 -12.86
CA ASN A 49 -2.90 -2.43 -13.35
C ASN A 49 -3.55 -1.66 -12.21
N PHE A 50 -4.06 -2.35 -11.19
CA PHE A 50 -4.77 -1.68 -10.09
C PHE A 50 -3.83 -0.81 -9.27
N ASN A 51 -2.61 -1.26 -9.01
CA ASN A 51 -1.60 -0.43 -8.36
C ASN A 51 -1.21 0.79 -9.22
N LEU A 52 -1.08 0.62 -10.54
CA LEU A 52 -0.82 1.73 -11.47
C LEU A 52 -1.95 2.77 -11.41
N VAL A 53 -3.21 2.32 -11.49
CA VAL A 53 -4.39 3.19 -11.40
C VAL A 53 -4.41 3.93 -10.06
N LEU A 54 -4.25 3.24 -8.93
CA LEU A 54 -4.23 3.88 -7.61
C LEU A 54 -3.08 4.90 -7.48
N ASN A 55 -1.88 4.57 -7.94
CA ASN A 55 -0.73 5.48 -7.91
C ASN A 55 -0.94 6.71 -8.80
N THR A 56 -1.62 6.52 -9.93
CA THR A 56 -1.97 7.59 -10.87
C THR A 56 -3.04 8.51 -10.30
N LEU A 57 -4.15 7.95 -9.81
CA LEU A 57 -5.25 8.70 -9.21
C LEU A 57 -4.82 9.47 -7.95
N THR A 58 -3.85 8.93 -7.22
CA THR A 58 -3.28 9.61 -6.06
C THR A 58 -2.14 10.56 -6.42
N LEU A 59 -1.72 10.69 -7.68
CA LEU A 59 -0.67 11.60 -8.14
C LEU A 59 0.63 11.52 -7.31
N GLN A 60 1.01 10.32 -6.88
CA GLN A 60 2.12 10.09 -5.94
C GLN A 60 2.03 10.86 -4.61
N LEU A 61 0.81 11.12 -4.13
CA LEU A 61 0.54 11.71 -2.81
C LEU A 61 1.32 11.04 -1.66
N PRO A 62 1.52 9.70 -1.62
CA PRO A 62 2.36 9.07 -0.59
C PRO A 62 3.81 9.59 -0.58
N ALA A 63 4.40 9.88 -1.75
CA ALA A 63 5.76 10.39 -1.85
C ALA A 63 5.86 11.87 -1.47
N ALA A 64 4.85 12.69 -1.86
CA ALA A 64 4.74 14.07 -1.39
C ALA A 64 4.60 14.13 0.14
N TYR A 65 3.75 13.27 0.70
CA TYR A 65 3.53 13.13 2.13
C TYR A 65 4.82 12.76 2.90
N PHE A 66 5.58 11.78 2.39
CA PHE A 66 6.88 11.44 2.95
C PHE A 66 7.82 12.64 2.99
N ASN A 67 7.98 13.35 1.87
CA ASN A 67 8.83 14.54 1.79
C ASN A 67 8.38 15.64 2.77
N TRP A 68 7.07 15.86 2.90
CA TRP A 68 6.51 16.85 3.81
C TRP A 68 6.88 16.55 5.27
N ILE A 69 6.63 15.31 5.72
CA ILE A 69 6.96 14.88 7.08
C ILE A 69 8.47 14.95 7.32
N SER A 70 9.27 14.49 6.37
CA SER A 70 10.73 14.51 6.51
C SER A 70 11.29 15.93 6.61
N ARG A 71 10.71 16.91 5.92
CA ARG A 71 11.15 18.32 5.96
C ARG A 71 10.76 19.03 7.26
N LYS A 72 9.51 18.88 7.71
CA LYS A 72 9.00 19.51 8.94
C LYS A 72 9.59 18.88 10.22
N GLY A 73 10.25 17.73 10.07
CA GLY A 73 11.02 17.07 11.13
C GLY A 73 10.15 16.52 12.27
N HIS A 74 10.80 15.98 13.31
CA HIS A 74 10.09 15.39 14.45
C HIS A 74 9.41 16.41 15.37
N LYS A 75 9.66 17.71 15.18
CA LYS A 75 9.25 18.78 16.10
C LYS A 75 7.87 19.36 15.81
N GLU A 76 7.42 19.29 14.56
CA GLU A 76 6.13 19.86 14.16
C GLU A 76 5.00 18.81 14.11
N ASN A 77 3.80 19.28 14.44
CA ASN A 77 2.60 18.47 14.32
C ASN A 77 2.24 18.34 12.84
N THR A 78 2.39 17.13 12.27
CA THR A 78 2.04 16.83 10.87
C THR A 78 0.72 16.05 10.78
N ASP A 79 -0.07 16.01 11.85
CA ASP A 79 -1.33 15.26 11.90
C ASP A 79 -2.30 15.67 10.79
N TYR A 80 -2.32 16.96 10.42
CA TYR A 80 -3.17 17.44 9.32
C TYR A 80 -2.80 16.79 7.99
N ALA A 81 -1.51 16.66 7.69
CA ALA A 81 -1.03 16.02 6.46
C ALA A 81 -1.39 14.52 6.47
N SER A 82 -1.22 13.85 7.61
CA SER A 82 -1.60 12.44 7.79
C SER A 82 -3.11 12.23 7.57
N GLY A 83 -3.95 13.12 8.11
CA GLY A 83 -5.41 13.10 7.95
C GLY A 83 -5.86 13.35 6.52
N VAL A 84 -5.30 14.37 5.86
CA VAL A 84 -5.62 14.69 4.47
C VAL A 84 -5.25 13.52 3.56
N VAL A 85 -4.04 12.97 3.71
CA VAL A 85 -3.56 11.86 2.87
C VAL A 85 -4.40 10.61 3.10
N PHE A 86 -4.70 10.26 4.35
CA PHE A 86 -5.56 9.12 4.66
C PHE A 86 -6.95 9.27 4.04
N TYR A 87 -7.60 10.42 4.23
CA TYR A 87 -8.94 10.66 3.70
C TYR A 87 -8.98 10.67 2.17
N GLN A 88 -8.03 11.35 1.52
CA GLN A 88 -7.92 11.37 0.06
C GLN A 88 -7.69 9.96 -0.50
N SER A 89 -6.90 9.14 0.20
CA SER A 89 -6.66 7.74 -0.20
C SER A 89 -7.94 6.91 -0.13
N ILE A 90 -8.73 7.06 0.93
CA ILE A 90 -10.02 6.38 1.06
C ILE A 90 -11.00 6.85 -0.02
N LEU A 91 -11.07 8.15 -0.32
CA LEU A 91 -11.91 8.67 -1.41
C LEU A 91 -11.52 8.09 -2.76
N VAL A 92 -10.23 8.00 -3.07
CA VAL A 92 -9.75 7.40 -4.33
C VAL A 92 -10.10 5.91 -4.39
N ILE A 93 -9.93 5.16 -3.29
CA ILE A 93 -10.30 3.74 -3.23
C ILE A 93 -11.80 3.57 -3.45
N ILE A 94 -12.65 4.37 -2.80
CA ILE A 94 -14.11 4.34 -2.98
C ILE A 94 -14.49 4.71 -4.42
N GLY A 95 -13.89 5.77 -4.97
CA GLY A 95 -14.12 6.16 -6.36
C GLY A 95 -13.76 5.05 -7.34
N PHE A 96 -12.65 4.36 -7.12
CA PHE A 96 -12.24 3.23 -7.96
C PHE A 96 -13.16 2.01 -7.77
N ALA A 97 -13.64 1.76 -6.55
CA ALA A 97 -14.66 0.74 -6.27
C ALA A 97 -15.97 1.01 -7.03
N ILE A 98 -16.43 2.26 -7.02
CA ILE A 98 -17.63 2.70 -7.76
C ILE A 98 -17.41 2.51 -9.26
N PHE A 99 -16.24 2.89 -9.79
CA PHE A 99 -15.91 2.68 -11.20
C PHE A 99 -16.01 1.20 -11.59
N ILE A 100 -15.44 0.29 -10.78
CA ILE A 100 -15.55 -1.16 -11.02
C ILE A 100 -17.00 -1.62 -10.94
N ALA A 101 -17.78 -1.17 -9.95
CA ALA A 101 -19.19 -1.51 -9.83
C ALA A 101 -19.99 -1.10 -11.07
N VAL A 102 -19.79 0.14 -11.54
CA VAL A 102 -20.46 0.66 -12.74
C VAL A 102 -20.04 -0.12 -13.98
N ALA A 103 -18.74 -0.40 -14.16
CA ALA A 103 -18.26 -1.19 -15.29
C ALA A 103 -18.85 -2.60 -15.34
N VAL A 104 -18.99 -3.26 -14.17
CA VAL A 104 -19.61 -4.59 -14.07
C VAL A 104 -21.12 -4.53 -14.30
N LEU A 105 -21.81 -3.52 -13.76
CA LEU A 105 -23.27 -3.35 -13.95
C LEU A 105 -23.64 -3.05 -15.41
N LEU A 106 -22.78 -2.32 -16.13
CA LEU A 106 -22.98 -1.99 -17.55
C LEU A 106 -22.48 -3.11 -18.49
N GLY A 107 -21.86 -4.18 -17.98
CA GLY A 107 -21.28 -5.25 -18.80
C GLY A 107 -20.07 -4.82 -19.63
N ILE A 108 -19.45 -3.68 -19.31
CA ILE A 108 -18.27 -3.14 -20.00
C ILE A 108 -16.98 -3.80 -19.46
N ASN A 109 -17.08 -4.56 -18.38
CA ASN A 109 -15.95 -5.26 -17.76
C ASN A 109 -15.20 -6.16 -18.75
N ASP A 110 -15.88 -6.79 -19.71
CA ASP A 110 -15.23 -7.68 -20.69
C ASP A 110 -14.38 -6.90 -21.71
N TRP A 111 -14.68 -5.61 -21.91
CA TRP A 111 -13.91 -4.73 -22.79
C TRP A 111 -12.67 -4.16 -22.09
N ILE A 112 -12.79 -3.83 -20.79
CA ILE A 112 -11.69 -3.26 -20.00
C ILE A 112 -10.76 -4.36 -19.46
N TRP A 113 -11.33 -5.48 -19.00
CA TRP A 113 -10.65 -6.61 -18.38
C TRP A 113 -11.09 -7.92 -19.04
N PRO A 114 -10.59 -8.22 -20.26
CA PRO A 114 -10.99 -9.41 -21.00
C PRO A 114 -10.60 -10.69 -20.24
N ASP A 115 -11.46 -11.71 -20.31
CA ASP A 115 -11.25 -13.04 -19.73
C ASP A 115 -11.03 -13.08 -18.19
N ILE A 116 -11.51 -12.06 -17.48
CA ILE A 116 -11.42 -11.94 -16.02
C ILE A 116 -12.82 -11.91 -15.40
N GLN A 117 -13.10 -12.87 -14.53
CA GLN A 117 -14.37 -12.88 -13.81
C GLN A 117 -14.46 -11.68 -12.85
N PRO A 118 -15.65 -11.02 -12.74
CA PRO A 118 -15.82 -9.82 -11.91
C PRO A 118 -15.39 -9.99 -10.44
N ILE A 119 -15.52 -11.20 -9.88
CA ILE A 119 -15.10 -11.48 -8.50
C ILE A 119 -13.60 -11.21 -8.26
N TYR A 120 -12.75 -11.44 -9.27
CA TYR A 120 -11.30 -11.20 -9.14
C TYR A 120 -10.95 -9.72 -9.23
N LEU A 121 -11.78 -8.87 -9.85
CA LEU A 121 -11.62 -7.42 -9.82
C LEU A 121 -11.75 -6.90 -8.38
N TRP A 122 -12.72 -7.43 -7.63
CA TRP A 122 -12.90 -7.08 -6.22
C TRP A 122 -11.75 -7.57 -5.34
N PHE A 123 -11.22 -8.76 -5.59
CA PHE A 123 -10.01 -9.24 -4.90
C PHE A 123 -8.78 -8.40 -5.21
N ALA A 124 -8.60 -8.01 -6.47
CA ALA A 124 -7.51 -7.14 -6.89
C ALA A 124 -7.62 -5.74 -6.28
N LEU A 125 -8.83 -5.18 -6.20
CA LEU A 125 -9.09 -3.91 -5.53
C LEU A 125 -8.75 -4.00 -4.05
N ALA A 126 -9.24 -5.02 -3.35
CA ALA A 126 -8.98 -5.22 -1.93
C ALA A 126 -7.47 -5.37 -1.66
N PHE A 127 -6.78 -6.20 -2.44
CA PHE A 127 -5.34 -6.40 -2.34
C PHE A 127 -4.54 -5.11 -2.58
N SER A 128 -4.86 -4.38 -3.65
CA SER A 128 -4.14 -3.16 -4.04
C SER A 128 -4.40 -2.04 -3.03
N SER A 129 -5.63 -1.91 -2.53
CA SER A 129 -5.99 -0.94 -1.49
C SER A 129 -5.23 -1.19 -0.19
N VAL A 130 -5.14 -2.45 0.24
CA VAL A 130 -4.41 -2.81 1.47
C VAL A 130 -2.90 -2.61 1.30
N THR A 131 -2.34 -2.94 0.13
CA THR A 131 -0.94 -2.65 -0.23
C THR A 131 -0.66 -1.14 -0.19
N PHE A 132 -1.58 -0.34 -0.72
CA PHE A 132 -1.46 1.11 -0.72
C PHE A 132 -1.47 1.68 0.71
N LEU A 133 -2.37 1.21 1.58
CA LEU A 133 -2.39 1.60 3.00
C LEU A 133 -1.10 1.19 3.74
N TYR A 134 -0.57 0.02 3.43
CA TYR A 134 0.73 -0.43 3.94
C TYR A 134 1.86 0.51 3.53
N GLN A 135 1.85 0.99 2.28
CA GLN A 135 2.82 1.95 1.78
C GLN A 135 2.72 3.30 2.53
N LEU A 136 1.51 3.80 2.82
CA LEU A 136 1.33 5.00 3.64
C LEU A 136 1.94 4.85 5.05
N CYS A 137 1.72 3.70 5.70
CA CYS A 137 2.31 3.41 7.00
C CYS A 137 3.86 3.37 6.92
N THR A 138 4.39 2.81 5.83
CA THR A 138 5.83 2.77 5.56
C THR A 138 6.40 4.18 5.47
N TYR A 139 5.79 5.05 4.67
CA TYR A 139 6.24 6.44 4.50
C TYR A 139 6.14 7.24 5.80
N LEU A 140 5.09 7.05 6.59
CA LEU A 140 4.98 7.69 7.90
C LEU A 140 6.09 7.22 8.86
N ALA A 141 6.34 5.90 8.91
CA ALA A 141 7.38 5.33 9.74
C ALA A 141 8.78 5.80 9.31
N ASP A 142 9.06 5.84 8.00
CA ASP A 142 10.32 6.31 7.43
C ASP A 142 10.53 7.81 7.69
N GLY A 143 9.49 8.63 7.50
CA GLY A 143 9.51 10.08 7.71
C GLY A 143 9.70 10.47 9.18
N ARG A 144 9.10 9.69 10.10
CA ARG A 144 9.26 9.86 11.57
C ARG A 144 10.47 9.10 12.13
N ALA A 145 11.33 8.51 11.29
CA ALA A 145 12.52 7.74 11.70
C ALA A 145 12.23 6.55 12.64
N LEU A 146 11.02 5.99 12.58
CA LEU A 146 10.53 4.87 13.39
C LEU A 146 10.72 3.49 12.70
N THR A 147 11.64 3.40 11.74
CA THR A 147 11.73 2.26 10.82
C THR A 147 12.06 0.93 11.45
N VAL A 148 12.79 0.90 12.56
CA VAL A 148 13.26 -0.37 13.12
C VAL A 148 12.08 -1.25 13.56
N GLY A 149 11.00 -0.65 14.08
CA GLY A 149 9.77 -1.38 14.39
C GLY A 149 9.03 -1.81 13.14
N PHE A 150 9.00 -0.94 12.12
CA PHE A 150 8.31 -1.20 10.87
C PHE A 150 8.97 -2.32 10.02
N GLU A 151 10.31 -2.36 9.98
CA GLU A 151 11.06 -3.43 9.31
C GLU A 151 10.80 -4.81 9.95
N LYS A 152 10.59 -4.85 11.28
CA LYS A 152 10.17 -6.10 11.96
C LYS A 152 8.76 -6.52 11.52
N ALA A 153 7.82 -5.58 11.43
CA ALA A 153 6.48 -5.86 10.94
C ALA A 153 6.49 -6.35 9.48
N ARG A 154 7.34 -5.77 8.63
CA ARG A 154 7.56 -6.20 7.25
C ARG A 154 8.13 -7.61 7.15
N LEU A 155 9.10 -7.95 7.99
CA LEU A 155 9.65 -9.31 8.06
C LEU A 155 8.57 -10.30 8.50
N PHE A 156 7.81 -9.97 9.55
CA PHE A 156 6.70 -10.78 10.04
C PHE A 156 5.65 -11.01 8.95
N GLN A 157 5.25 -9.96 8.23
CA GLN A 157 4.35 -10.04 7.08
C GLN A 157 4.86 -10.99 5.99
N ASN A 158 6.14 -10.88 5.64
CA ASN A 158 6.75 -11.72 4.61
C ASN A 158 6.79 -13.19 5.03
N ILE A 159 7.01 -13.47 6.32
CA ILE A 159 6.94 -14.83 6.86
C ILE A 159 5.48 -15.32 6.83
N LEU A 160 4.54 -14.52 7.33
CA LEU A 160 3.12 -14.88 7.41
C LEU A 160 2.53 -15.21 6.03
N LYS A 161 2.78 -14.37 5.02
CA LYS A 161 2.31 -14.63 3.66
C LYS A 161 2.91 -15.92 3.07
N THR A 162 4.21 -16.16 3.31
CA THR A 162 4.91 -17.33 2.76
C THR A 162 4.43 -18.61 3.41
N VAL A 163 4.30 -18.62 4.74
CA VAL A 163 3.76 -19.76 5.49
C VAL A 163 2.31 -20.04 5.05
N GLY A 164 1.48 -19.01 4.91
CA GLY A 164 0.10 -19.17 4.43
C GLY A 164 0.03 -19.80 3.03
N ILE A 165 0.88 -19.36 2.10
CA ILE A 165 0.98 -19.93 0.75
C ILE A 165 1.45 -21.38 0.80
N LEU A 166 2.48 -21.69 1.59
CA LEU A 166 3.01 -23.05 1.72
C LEU A 166 2.00 -24.02 2.32
N THR A 167 1.24 -23.60 3.33
CA THR A 167 0.18 -24.43 3.91
C THR A 167 -0.91 -24.76 2.89
N LEU A 168 -1.36 -23.75 2.12
CA LEU A 168 -2.33 -23.97 1.04
C LEU A 168 -1.79 -24.87 -0.07
N PHE A 169 -0.49 -24.76 -0.37
CA PHE A 169 0.19 -25.61 -1.34
C PHE A 169 0.20 -27.07 -0.88
N ILE A 170 0.59 -27.34 0.38
CA ILE A 170 0.64 -28.70 0.94
C ILE A 170 -0.74 -29.35 0.95
N TRP A 171 -1.81 -28.57 1.18
CA TRP A 171 -3.18 -29.07 1.15
C TRP A 171 -3.79 -29.13 -0.26
N GLY A 172 -3.06 -28.76 -1.31
CA GLY A 172 -3.57 -28.77 -2.69
C GLY A 172 -4.71 -27.78 -2.95
N MET A 173 -4.91 -26.79 -2.08
CA MET A 173 -6.02 -25.83 -2.15
C MET A 173 -5.59 -24.49 -2.77
N LEU A 174 -4.38 -24.40 -3.34
CA LEU A 174 -3.86 -23.14 -3.87
C LEU A 174 -4.56 -22.77 -5.18
N THR A 175 -5.68 -22.06 -5.08
CA THR A 175 -6.38 -21.43 -6.21
C THR A 175 -6.18 -19.91 -6.20
N LEU A 176 -6.48 -19.24 -7.32
CA LEU A 176 -6.34 -17.79 -7.45
C LEU A 176 -7.07 -17.02 -6.33
N LYS A 177 -8.27 -17.50 -5.96
CA LYS A 177 -9.07 -16.93 -4.87
C LYS A 177 -8.32 -16.98 -3.53
N TYR A 178 -7.83 -18.15 -3.13
CA TYR A 178 -7.15 -18.30 -1.84
C TYR A 178 -5.81 -17.59 -1.82
N TYR A 179 -5.13 -17.53 -2.97
CA TYR A 179 -3.90 -16.76 -3.12
C TYR A 179 -4.12 -15.27 -2.86
N PHE A 180 -5.16 -14.66 -3.45
CA PHE A 180 -5.54 -13.27 -3.16
C PHE A 180 -5.88 -13.07 -1.67
N ILE A 181 -6.69 -13.96 -1.09
CA ILE A 181 -7.15 -13.84 0.31
C ILE A 181 -5.97 -13.91 1.28
N VAL A 182 -5.07 -14.89 1.14
CA VAL A 182 -3.91 -15.03 2.03
C VAL A 182 -2.98 -13.83 1.92
N GLN A 183 -2.71 -13.34 0.71
CA GLN A 183 -1.85 -12.17 0.55
C GLN A 183 -2.50 -10.90 1.11
N ALA A 184 -3.76 -10.63 0.77
CA ALA A 184 -4.46 -9.44 1.26
C ALA A 184 -4.62 -9.46 2.78
N SER A 185 -4.99 -10.60 3.37
CA SER A 185 -5.13 -10.75 4.83
C SER A 185 -3.80 -10.58 5.57
N ALA A 186 -2.70 -11.16 5.08
CA ALA A 186 -1.39 -11.02 5.70
C ALA A 186 -0.91 -9.55 5.71
N ILE A 187 -1.16 -8.81 4.62
CA ILE A 187 -0.84 -7.38 4.55
C ILE A 187 -1.78 -6.60 5.47
N LEU A 188 -3.09 -6.91 5.49
CA LEU A 188 -4.07 -6.23 6.33
C LEU A 188 -3.73 -6.33 7.81
N VAL A 189 -3.42 -7.53 8.30
CA VAL A 189 -2.98 -7.75 9.69
C VAL A 189 -1.75 -6.89 10.00
N THR A 190 -0.81 -6.81 9.07
CA THR A 190 0.41 -6.01 9.24
C THR A 190 0.11 -4.51 9.27
N VAL A 191 -0.82 -4.04 8.44
CA VAL A 191 -1.30 -2.65 8.42
C VAL A 191 -1.95 -2.30 9.76
N LEU A 192 -2.84 -3.15 10.27
CA LEU A 192 -3.50 -2.94 11.57
C LEU A 192 -2.48 -2.88 12.72
N ILE A 193 -1.54 -3.84 12.78
CA ILE A 193 -0.46 -3.85 13.78
C ILE A 193 0.39 -2.58 13.66
N SER A 194 0.73 -2.17 12.43
CA SER A 194 1.57 -1.00 12.17
C SER A 194 0.87 0.30 12.58
N MET A 195 -0.42 0.45 12.30
CA MET A 195 -1.21 1.61 12.72
C MET A 195 -1.27 1.72 14.24
N VAL A 196 -1.62 0.62 14.93
CA VAL A 196 -1.65 0.57 16.40
C VAL A 196 -0.29 0.90 16.99
N TRP A 197 0.79 0.32 16.44
CA TRP A 197 2.14 0.58 16.90
C TRP A 197 2.59 2.04 16.67
N LEU A 198 2.26 2.62 15.52
CA LEU A 198 2.55 4.03 15.20
C LEU A 198 1.77 4.98 16.11
N ALA A 199 0.52 4.66 16.44
CA ALA A 199 -0.28 5.41 17.41
C ALA A 199 0.36 5.39 18.81
N PHE A 200 0.77 4.21 19.30
CA PHE A 200 1.49 4.08 20.59
C PHE A 200 2.82 4.84 20.63
N ARG A 201 3.46 5.04 19.47
CA ARG A 201 4.68 5.85 19.36
C ARG A 201 4.42 7.34 19.22
N GLY A 202 3.16 7.78 19.25
CA GLY A 202 2.78 9.16 19.06
C GLY A 202 3.16 9.70 17.67
N ALA A 203 3.27 8.81 16.67
CA ALA A 203 3.58 9.23 15.30
C ALA A 203 2.45 10.08 14.71
N TYR A 204 1.23 9.93 15.25
CA TYR A 204 0.01 10.52 14.75
C TYR A 204 -1.05 10.56 15.86
N SER A 205 -1.88 11.60 15.91
CA SER A 205 -2.97 11.75 16.91
C SER A 205 -4.32 11.22 16.41
N ASN A 206 -5.25 10.94 17.34
CA ASN A 206 -6.65 10.56 17.02
C ASN A 206 -7.38 11.64 16.19
N ARG A 207 -6.86 12.86 16.14
CA ARG A 207 -7.38 13.96 15.30
C ARG A 207 -7.35 13.66 13.80
N ILE A 208 -6.55 12.69 13.36
CA ILE A 208 -6.45 12.27 11.97
C ILE A 208 -7.75 11.68 11.43
N LEU A 209 -8.56 11.08 12.30
CA LEU A 209 -9.89 10.57 11.94
C LEU A 209 -10.89 11.71 11.69
N TYR A 210 -10.58 12.91 12.15
CA TYR A 210 -11.43 14.09 12.07
C TYR A 210 -10.70 15.20 11.30
N PRO A 211 -10.44 15.05 9.98
CA PRO A 211 -9.66 16.01 9.21
C PRO A 211 -10.28 17.42 9.14
N TRP A 212 -11.56 17.56 9.48
CA TRP A 212 -12.25 18.85 9.63
C TRP A 212 -11.85 19.64 10.88
N THR A 213 -11.16 19.02 11.84
CA THR A 213 -10.65 19.69 13.04
C THR A 213 -9.38 20.51 12.77
N PHE A 214 -8.74 20.30 11.62
CA PHE A 214 -7.54 21.03 11.25
C PHE A 214 -7.89 22.37 10.59
N GLU A 215 -7.11 23.38 10.95
CA GLU A 215 -7.21 24.71 10.36
C GLU A 215 -7.11 24.63 8.83
N LYS A 216 -7.98 25.36 8.14
CA LYS A 216 -8.06 25.33 6.68
C LYS A 216 -6.72 25.74 6.04
N LEU A 217 -6.05 26.73 6.62
CA LEU A 217 -4.75 27.22 6.16
C LEU A 217 -3.68 26.12 6.12
N ALA A 218 -3.58 25.29 7.16
CA ALA A 218 -2.60 24.20 7.24
C ALA A 218 -2.89 23.07 6.22
N ARG A 219 -4.18 22.81 5.93
CA ARG A 219 -4.57 21.85 4.88
C ARG A 219 -4.23 22.37 3.49
N ASP A 220 -4.52 23.65 3.24
CA ASP A 220 -4.24 24.30 1.96
C ASP A 220 -2.72 24.38 1.69
N GLU A 221 -1.91 24.60 2.73
CA GLU A 221 -0.44 24.55 2.65
C GLU A 221 0.04 23.19 2.13
N PHE A 222 -0.42 22.09 2.74
CA PHE A 222 -0.06 20.74 2.30
C PHE A 222 -0.59 20.40 0.90
N HIS A 223 -1.84 20.78 0.58
CA HIS A 223 -2.41 20.54 -0.75
C HIS A 223 -1.62 21.28 -1.84
N SER A 224 -1.27 22.55 -1.61
CA SER A 224 -0.46 23.33 -2.55
C SER A 224 0.90 22.68 -2.79
N PHE A 225 1.53 22.17 -1.74
CA PHE A 225 2.79 21.43 -1.82
C PHE A 225 2.62 20.11 -2.60
N ALA A 226 1.58 19.33 -2.30
CA ALA A 226 1.32 18.06 -2.98
C ALA A 226 1.06 18.26 -4.48
N ILE A 227 0.30 19.29 -4.85
CA ILE A 227 0.07 19.66 -6.26
C ILE A 227 1.38 20.08 -6.92
N GLN A 228 2.19 20.92 -6.27
CA GLN A 228 3.49 21.33 -6.81
C GLN A 228 4.43 20.14 -7.02
N TYR A 229 4.43 19.19 -6.08
CA TYR A 229 5.19 17.95 -6.18
C TYR A 229 4.71 17.07 -7.34
N ALA A 230 3.40 17.03 -7.59
CA ALA A 230 2.79 16.26 -8.66
C ALA A 230 2.90 16.90 -10.06
N ARG A 231 3.23 18.20 -10.18
CA ARG A 231 3.27 18.92 -11.46
C ARG A 231 4.08 18.24 -12.56
N PRO A 232 5.34 17.79 -12.33
CA PRO A 232 6.10 17.11 -13.36
C PRO A 232 5.38 15.86 -13.86
N LEU A 233 4.77 15.10 -12.94
CA LEU A 233 4.01 13.90 -13.29
C LEU A 233 2.80 14.22 -14.14
N MET A 234 2.03 15.25 -13.77
CA MET A 234 0.85 15.69 -14.53
C MET A 234 1.23 16.12 -15.95
N VAL A 235 2.34 16.84 -16.11
CA VAL A 235 2.85 17.23 -17.43
C VAL A 235 3.28 16.01 -18.24
N THR A 236 4.01 15.06 -17.63
CA THR A 236 4.41 13.83 -18.32
C THR A 236 3.21 12.96 -18.69
N MET A 237 2.16 12.94 -17.88
CA MET A 237 0.91 12.23 -18.20
C MET A 237 0.11 12.90 -19.33
N LEU A 238 0.27 14.20 -19.56
CA LEU A 238 -0.40 14.90 -20.66
C LEU A 238 0.37 14.81 -21.98
N VAL A 239 1.71 14.76 -21.91
CA VAL A 239 2.60 14.76 -23.09
C VAL A 239 3.03 13.34 -23.49
N GLY A 240 2.96 12.39 -22.55
CA GLY A 240 3.41 11.00 -22.74
C GLY A 240 2.35 10.03 -23.27
N PHE A 241 1.20 10.54 -23.73
CA PHE A 241 0.22 9.79 -24.54
C PHE A 241 0.27 10.27 -25.98
#